data_AF-A0A415RUR1-F1
#
_entry.id   AF-A0A415RUR1-F1
#
_cell.length_a   1.000
_cell.length_b   1.000
_cell.length_c   1.000
_cell.angle_alpha   90.00
_cell.angle_beta   90.00
_cell.angle_gamma   90.00
#
_symmetry.space_group_name_H-M   'P 1'
#
loop_
_entity.id
_entity.type
_entity.pdbx_description
1 polymer ?
#
loop_
_entity_poly.entity_id
_entity_poly.type
_entity_poly.pdbx_seq_one_letter_code
_entity_poly.pdbx_strand_id
1 'polypeptide(L)' 'MDVNYKLIDTQKIIDYINSFSGEIRVEDIVRNSGADKLRVYPALFELEQEGIIDVLEREELGAPTVVCKRRDSSTNLE' A
#
# COMPACT_ATOMS: atom_id res chain seq x y z
N MET A 1 -12.69 24.83 2.15
CA MET A 1 -12.54 23.58 1.38
C MET A 1 -12.10 22.52 2.35
N ASP A 2 -12.86 21.43 2.47
CA ASP A 2 -12.48 20.29 3.30
C ASP A 2 -11.38 19.52 2.54
N VAL A 3 -10.15 19.57 3.06
CA VAL A 3 -9.03 18.86 2.46
C VAL A 3 -9.11 17.41 2.93
N ASN A 4 -9.35 16.49 2.01
CA ASN A 4 -9.42 15.07 2.35
C ASN A 4 -7.99 14.51 2.55
N TYR A 5 -7.47 14.66 3.76
CA TYR A 5 -6.14 14.17 4.15
C TYR A 5 -6.02 12.66 4.03
N LYS A 6 -7.11 11.90 4.22
CA LYS A 6 -7.11 10.45 3.99
C LYS A 6 -6.75 10.15 2.54
N LEU A 7 -7.47 10.76 1.59
CA LEU A 7 -7.25 10.56 0.15
C LEU A 7 -5.83 10.93 -0.26
N ILE A 8 -5.32 12.07 0.24
CA ILE A 8 -3.97 12.54 -0.07
C ILE A 8 -2.91 11.54 0.40
N ASP A 9 -3.02 11.06 1.64
CA ASP A 9 -2.03 10.13 2.19
C ASP A 9 -2.14 8.74 1.57
N THR A 10 -3.35 8.25 1.26
CA THR A 10 -3.53 7.02 0.49
C THR A 10 -2.87 7.11 -0.88
N GLN A 11 -3.02 8.24 -1.60
CA GLN A 11 -2.38 8.42 -2.91
C GLN A 11 -0.86 8.39 -2.81
N LYS A 12 -0.27 9.08 -1.81
CA LYS A 12 1.18 9.03 -1.57
C LYS A 12 1.70 7.62 -1.35
N ILE A 13 0.96 6.79 -0.61
CA ILE A 13 1.31 5.39 -0.37
C ILE A 13 1.27 4.60 -1.68
N ILE A 14 0.21 4.76 -2.48
CA ILE A 14 0.08 4.11 -3.79
C ILE A 14 1.23 4.54 -4.73
N ASP A 15 1.54 5.83 -4.80
CA ASP A 15 2.60 6.37 -5.65
C ASP A 15 3.97 5.82 -5.24
N TYR A 16 4.22 5.74 -3.93
CA TYR A 16 5.44 5.13 -3.40
C TYR A 16 5.52 3.65 -3.79
N ILE A 17 4.45 2.87 -3.60
CA ILE A 17 4.42 1.45 -3.95
C ILE A 17 4.64 1.24 -5.46
N ASN A 18 4.00 2.05 -6.30
CA ASN A 18 4.12 2.00 -7.76
C ASN A 18 5.52 2.37 -8.27
N SER A 19 6.35 3.01 -7.45
CA SER A 19 7.74 3.33 -7.79
C SER A 19 8.66 2.11 -7.73
N PHE A 20 8.19 0.97 -7.23
CA PHE A 20 8.93 -0.28 -7.15
C PHE A 20 8.29 -1.37 -8.02
N SER A 21 9.11 -2.27 -8.55
CA SER A 21 8.64 -3.43 -9.34
C SER A 21 8.63 -4.74 -8.53
N GLY A 22 8.91 -4.69 -7.23
CA GLY A 22 9.07 -5.86 -6.38
C GLY A 22 8.51 -5.65 -4.99
N GLU A 23 9.07 -6.39 -4.04
CA GLU A 23 8.67 -6.38 -2.63
C GLU A 23 9.15 -5.10 -1.94
N ILE A 24 8.33 -4.60 -1.03
CA ILE A 24 8.55 -3.33 -0.33
C ILE A 24 8.29 -3.57 1.15
N ARG A 25 9.25 -3.20 1.99
CA ARG A 25 9.07 -3.25 3.44
C ARG A 25 8.12 -2.13 3.86
N VAL A 26 7.15 -2.45 4.71
CA VAL A 26 6.20 -1.45 5.23
C VAL A 26 6.91 -0.34 5.99
N GLU A 27 8.02 -0.65 6.69
CA GLU A 27 8.87 0.35 7.31
C GLU A 27 9.38 1.43 6.34
N ASP A 28 9.70 1.04 5.09
CA ASP A 28 10.17 1.99 4.08
C ASP A 28 9.03 2.85 3.57
N ILE A 29 7.81 2.30 3.46
CA ILE A 29 6.61 3.08 3.15
C ILE A 29 6.35 4.12 4.24
N VAL A 30 6.41 3.72 5.52
CA VAL A 30 6.23 4.61 6.68
C VAL A 30 7.26 5.74 6.73
N ARG A 31 8.50 5.47 6.31
CA ARG A 31 9.60 6.45 6.33
C ARG A 31 9.61 7.36 5.11
N ASN A 32 9.27 6.85 3.93
CA ASN A 32 9.63 7.49 2.66
C ASN A 32 8.44 7.89 1.79
N SER A 33 7.22 7.39 2.04
CA SER A 33 6.04 7.76 1.22
C SER A 33 5.60 9.21 1.40
N GLY A 34 5.99 9.85 2.51
CA GLY A 34 5.51 11.20 2.87
C GLY A 34 4.05 11.24 3.35
N ALA A 35 3.41 10.09 3.53
CA ALA A 35 2.11 9.97 4.18
C ALA A 35 2.24 10.09 5.70
N ASP A 36 1.14 10.46 6.37
CA ASP A 36 1.07 10.36 7.81
C ASP A 36 1.25 8.90 8.27
N LYS A 37 2.17 8.68 9.22
CA LYS A 37 2.56 7.34 9.68
C LYS A 37 1.37 6.54 10.22
N LEU A 38 0.40 7.20 10.86
CA LEU A 38 -0.78 6.53 11.44
C LEU A 38 -1.79 6.10 10.36
N ARG A 39 -1.66 6.61 9.14
CA ARG A 39 -2.52 6.22 8.00
C ARG A 39 -1.96 5.07 7.17
N VAL A 40 -0.66 4.77 7.27
CA VAL A 40 -0.03 3.75 6.43
C VAL A 40 -0.66 2.37 6.64
N TYR A 41 -0.72 1.88 7.88
CA TYR A 41 -1.27 0.55 8.15
C TYR A 41 -2.77 0.42 7.78
N PRO A 42 -3.66 1.36 8.16
CA PRO A 42 -5.05 1.33 7.71
C PRO A 42 -5.19 1.39 6.19
N ALA A 43 -4.40 2.22 5.51
CA ALA A 43 -4.46 2.31 4.05
C ALA A 43 -3.97 1.02 3.39
N LEU A 44 -2.87 0.42 3.85
CA LEU A 44 -2.41 -0.87 3.32
C LEU A 44 -3.45 -1.98 3.50
N PHE A 45 -4.16 -1.99 4.63
CA PHE A 45 -5.27 -2.92 4.84
C PHE A 45 -6.40 -2.70 3.82
N GLU A 46 -6.83 -1.46 3.60
CA GLU A 46 -7.84 -1.14 2.59
C GLU A 46 -7.38 -1.55 1.17
N LEU A 47 -6.13 -1.23 0.79
CA LEU A 47 -5.56 -1.56 -0.51
C LEU A 47 -5.46 -3.08 -0.74
N GLU A 48 -5.16 -3.86 0.29
CA GLU A 48 -5.17 -5.32 0.22
C GLU A 48 -6.59 -5.86 -0.03
N GLN A 49 -7.58 -5.36 0.70
CA GLN A 49 -8.97 -5.77 0.56
C GLN A 49 -9.56 -5.40 -0.81
N GLU A 50 -9.12 -4.27 -1.38
CA GLU A 50 -9.43 -3.85 -2.74
C GLU A 50 -8.64 -4.62 -3.81
N GLY A 51 -7.63 -5.40 -3.38
CA GLY A 51 -6.81 -6.20 -4.27
C GLY A 51 -5.82 -5.40 -5.12
N ILE A 52 -5.45 -4.20 -4.66
CA ILE A 52 -4.46 -3.33 -5.32
C ILE A 52 -3.03 -3.80 -4.99
N ILE A 53 -2.85 -4.37 -3.80
CA ILE A 53 -1.57 -4.92 -3.32
C ILE A 53 -1.73 -6.35 -2.82
N ASP A 54 -0.61 -7.06 -2.77
CA ASP A 54 -0.48 -8.33 -2.07
C ASP A 54 0.41 -8.14 -0.83
N VAL A 55 -0.04 -8.67 0.31
CA VAL A 55 0.78 -8.74 1.53
C VAL A 55 1.53 -10.07 1.54
N LEU A 56 2.85 -10.00 1.45
CA LEU A 56 3.73 -11.16 1.34
C LEU A 56 4.15 -11.69 2.71
N GLU A 57 4.36 -10.78 3.67
CA GLU A 57 4.74 -11.11 5.02
C GLU A 57 3.91 -10.32 6.04
N ARG A 58 3.66 -10.97 7.18
CA ARG A 58 3.01 -10.37 8.34
C ARG A 58 3.80 -10.66 9.60
N GLU A 59 3.70 -9.76 10.56
CA GLU A 59 4.16 -10.01 11.92
C GLU A 59 3.18 -10.93 12.68
N GLU A 60 3.57 -11.32 13.90
CA GLU A 60 2.81 -12.23 14.77
C GLU A 60 1.37 -11.77 15.05
N LEU A 61 1.16 -10.45 15.12
CA LEU A 61 -0.16 -9.84 15.35
C LEU A 61 -0.94 -9.55 14.06
N GLY A 62 -0.40 -9.97 12.91
CA GLY A 62 -1.08 -9.89 11.61
C GLY A 62 -0.87 -8.58 10.84
N ALA A 63 -0.07 -7.63 11.35
CA ALA A 63 0.23 -6.43 10.58
C ALA A 63 1.18 -6.74 9.40
N PRO A 64 0.99 -6.10 8.24
CA PRO A 64 1.86 -6.31 7.08
C PRO A 64 3.28 -5.81 7.38
N THR A 65 4.28 -6.62 7.03
CA THR A 65 5.71 -6.25 7.10
C THR A 65 6.31 -6.08 5.71
N VAL A 66 5.82 -6.84 4.73
CA VAL A 66 6.24 -6.77 3.32
C VAL A 66 5.02 -6.82 2.41
N VAL A 67 4.96 -5.90 1.46
CA VAL A 67 3.90 -5.79 0.45
C VAL A 67 4.49 -5.69 -0.95
N CYS A 68 3.72 -6.02 -1.96
CA CYS A 68 4.05 -5.69 -3.34
C CYS A 68 2.81 -5.22 -4.10
N LYS A 69 3.03 -4.50 -5.20
CA LYS A 69 1.94 -4.15 -6.11
C LYS A 69 1.36 -5.44 -6.70
N ARG A 70 0.04 -5.62 -6.62
CA ARG A 70 -0.61 -6.72 -7.34
C ARG A 70 -0.43 -6.46 -8.83
N ARG A 71 0.08 -7.44 -9.57
CA ARG A 71 0.12 -7.35 -11.03
C ARG A 71 -1.32 -7.44 -11.51
N ASP A 72 -1.76 -6.44 -12.28
CA ASP A 72 -3.05 -6.51 -12.96
C ASP A 72 -3.12 -7.85 -13.70
N SER A 73 -3.97 -8.76 -13.24
CA SER A 73 -4.30 -9.97 -13.98
C SER A 73 -5.26 -9.61 -15.11
N SER A 74 -5.00 -8.51 -15.82
CA SER A 74 -5.69 -8.15 -17.05
C SER A 74 -5.07 -8.94 -18.21
N THR A 75 -5.24 -10.25 -18.16
CA THR A 75 -5.48 -11.04 -19.37
C THR A 75 -6.93 -11.48 -19.32
N ASN A 76 -7.87 -10.54 -19.51
CA ASN A 76 -9.12 -10.90 -20.18
C ASN A 76 -8.77 -10.93 -21.68
N LEU A 77 -8.23 -12.07 -22.11
CA LEU A 77 -8.35 -12.50 -23.50
C LEU A 77 -9.66 -13.26 -23.59
N GLU A 78 -10.76 -12.57 -23.89
CA GLU A 78 -11.92 -13.10 -24.62
C GLU A 78 -12.56 -11.98 -25.45
#